data_AF-A0A0F7ZT07-F1
#
_entry.id   AF-A0A0F7ZT07-F1
#
_cell.length_a   1.000
_cell.length_b   1.000
_cell.length_c   1.000
_cell.angle_alpha   90.00
_cell.angle_beta   90.00
_cell.angle_gamma   90.00
#
_symmetry.space_group_name_H-M   'P 1'
#
loop_
_entity.id
_entity.type
_entity.pdbx_description
1 polymer ?
#
loop_
_entity_poly.entity_id
_entity_poly.type
_entity_poly.pdbx_seq_one_letter_code
_entity_poly.pdbx_strand_id
1 'polypeptide(L)'
;MVAALKSLKSRNSHSRFNKLVVGIITNSDDRVPAVLSSFGLDVSDLRYGVEADPGAFAQGTFDIDFHCMSYDVGVEKPDKRIFAAADSMLQRIIAMRQDHDSADSGWHSPHWQRVYVGDEHAKDIVGALDAGWNPVLLDTDNGADGIVDVNEHSAETLDDLFEENSVVKTSSIENLTSWLTGRS
;
A
#
# COMPACT_ATOMS: atom_id res chain seq x y z
N MET A 1 -5.61 9.64 -10.27
CA MET A 1 -4.74 8.92 -9.33
C MET A 1 -4.17 9.83 -8.23
N VAL A 2 -3.39 10.88 -8.56
CA VAL A 2 -2.71 11.74 -7.56
C VAL A 2 -3.66 12.33 -6.52
N ALA A 3 -4.78 12.89 -6.95
CA ALA A 3 -5.78 13.46 -6.05
C ALA A 3 -6.40 12.41 -5.10
N ALA A 4 -6.56 11.16 -5.57
CA ALA A 4 -7.08 10.07 -4.75
C ALA A 4 -6.08 9.69 -3.65
N LEU A 5 -4.81 9.48 -3.98
CA LEU A 5 -3.75 9.18 -3.00
C LEU A 5 -3.61 10.28 -1.95
N LYS A 6 -3.59 11.55 -2.38
CA LYS A 6 -3.56 12.70 -1.47
C LYS A 6 -4.78 12.76 -0.55
N SER A 7 -5.96 12.45 -1.08
CA SER A 7 -7.21 12.41 -0.30
C SER A 7 -7.19 11.28 0.72
N LEU A 8 -6.64 10.12 0.36
CA LEU A 8 -6.48 8.97 1.25
C LEU A 8 -5.57 9.30 2.44
N LYS A 9 -4.49 10.07 2.20
CA LYS A 9 -3.54 10.53 3.22
C LYS A 9 -4.04 11.69 4.09
N SER A 10 -5.09 12.39 3.68
CA SER A 10 -5.60 13.54 4.43
C SER A 10 -6.19 13.13 5.79
N ARG A 11 -5.84 13.83 6.88
CA ARG A 11 -6.25 13.47 8.25
C ARG A 11 -7.77 13.40 8.49
N ASN A 12 -8.58 13.97 7.59
CA ASN A 12 -10.05 14.02 7.69
C ASN A 12 -10.77 12.89 6.91
N SER A 13 -10.05 11.96 6.26
CA SER A 13 -10.64 10.86 5.49
C SER A 13 -10.74 9.52 6.23
N HIS A 14 -10.30 9.45 7.48
CA HIS A 14 -10.02 8.20 8.19
C HIS A 14 -11.21 7.66 9.00
N SER A 15 -12.30 7.26 8.33
CA SER A 15 -13.44 6.60 8.99
C SER A 15 -13.20 5.11 9.27
N ARG A 16 -12.24 4.45 8.57
CA ARG A 16 -12.02 2.99 8.61
C ARG A 16 -10.64 2.51 9.07
N PHE A 17 -9.64 3.38 9.20
CA PHE A 17 -8.29 3.01 9.68
C PHE A 17 -7.61 4.16 10.44
N ASN A 18 -6.82 3.84 11.47
CA ASN A 18 -6.18 4.84 12.33
C ASN A 18 -4.83 5.33 11.78
N LYS A 19 -4.14 4.48 11.02
CA LYS A 19 -2.82 4.74 10.45
C LYS A 19 -2.78 4.15 9.04
N LEU A 20 -2.09 4.85 8.13
CA LEU A 20 -1.93 4.43 6.74
C LEU A 20 -0.48 4.58 6.30
N VAL A 21 0.05 3.52 5.71
CA VAL A 21 1.32 3.49 5.01
C VAL A 21 1.06 3.10 3.56
N VAL A 22 1.59 3.87 2.62
CA VAL A 22 1.48 3.67 1.18
C VAL A 22 2.89 3.45 0.65
N GLY A 23 3.10 2.32 -0.03
CA GLY A 23 4.37 1.97 -0.62
C GLY A 23 4.25 1.61 -2.09
N ILE A 24 5.38 1.66 -2.79
CA ILE A 24 5.48 1.22 -4.19
C ILE A 24 6.32 -0.05 -4.24
N ILE A 25 5.81 -1.08 -4.93
CA ILE A 25 6.54 -2.31 -5.26
C ILE A 25 6.54 -2.47 -6.78
N THR A 26 7.71 -2.47 -7.40
CA THR A 26 7.82 -2.41 -8.87
C THR A 26 8.98 -3.25 -9.42
N ASN A 27 8.80 -3.81 -10.64
CA ASN A 27 9.86 -4.47 -11.39
C ASN A 27 10.71 -3.47 -12.22
N SER A 28 10.48 -2.16 -12.03
CA SER A 28 11.21 -1.09 -12.69
C SER A 28 12.49 -0.70 -11.93
N ASP A 29 13.22 0.27 -12.50
CA ASP A 29 14.48 0.81 -11.96
C ASP A 29 14.29 2.04 -11.04
N ASP A 30 15.42 2.60 -10.62
CA ASP A 30 15.56 3.69 -9.65
C ASP A 30 14.98 5.06 -10.08
N ARG A 31 14.46 5.18 -11.30
CA ARG A 31 13.82 6.41 -11.78
C ARG A 31 12.39 6.59 -11.26
N VAL A 32 11.78 5.53 -10.73
CA VAL A 32 10.37 5.54 -10.29
C VAL A 32 10.04 6.67 -9.29
N PRO A 33 10.82 6.91 -8.22
CA PRO A 33 10.54 8.00 -7.28
C PRO A 33 10.50 9.37 -7.97
N ALA A 34 11.48 9.65 -8.85
CA ALA A 34 11.55 10.92 -9.58
C ALA A 34 10.34 11.12 -10.51
N VAL A 35 9.88 10.06 -11.17
CA VAL A 35 8.67 10.09 -12.00
C VAL A 35 7.43 10.41 -11.16
N LEU A 36 7.26 9.74 -10.01
CA LEU A 36 6.13 9.99 -9.10
C LEU A 36 6.15 11.44 -8.55
N SER A 37 7.32 11.94 -8.17
CA SER A 37 7.49 13.35 -7.77
C SER A 37 7.16 14.32 -8.90
N SER A 38 7.49 13.99 -10.15
CA SER A 38 7.14 14.82 -11.32
C SER A 38 5.62 14.93 -11.55
N PHE A 39 4.85 13.96 -11.07
CA PHE A 39 3.39 14.01 -11.05
C PHE A 39 2.81 14.75 -9.82
N GLY A 40 3.68 15.31 -8.97
CA GLY A 40 3.29 16.12 -7.82
C GLY A 40 3.00 15.32 -6.55
N LEU A 41 3.47 14.08 -6.45
CA LEU A 41 3.42 13.30 -5.21
C LEU A 41 4.63 13.59 -4.33
N ASP A 42 4.40 13.74 -3.04
CA ASP A 42 5.49 13.84 -2.05
C ASP A 42 5.99 12.42 -1.74
N VAL A 43 7.15 12.06 -2.27
CA VAL A 43 7.74 10.72 -2.16
C VAL A 43 8.88 10.74 -1.15
N SER A 44 8.84 9.82 -0.19
CA SER A 44 9.93 9.65 0.76
C SER A 44 11.18 9.05 0.10
N ASP A 45 12.35 9.46 0.57
CA ASP A 45 13.64 8.84 0.24
C ASP A 45 13.82 7.43 0.83
N LEU A 46 12.85 6.95 1.63
CA LEU A 46 12.91 5.63 2.25
C LEU A 46 12.81 4.51 1.20
N ARG A 47 13.98 3.93 0.89
CA ARG A 47 14.19 2.89 -0.12
C ARG A 47 14.69 1.58 0.51
N TYR A 48 14.24 0.44 0.00
CA TYR A 48 14.78 -0.85 0.43
C TYR A 48 16.28 -0.94 0.14
N GLY A 49 17.05 -1.50 1.08
CA GLY A 49 18.50 -1.64 0.96
C GLY A 49 19.31 -0.36 1.17
N VAL A 50 18.65 0.80 1.39
CA VAL A 50 19.30 2.08 1.65
C VAL A 50 19.05 2.52 3.10
N GLU A 51 20.10 3.01 3.75
CA GLU A 51 19.98 3.67 5.06
C GLU A 51 19.29 5.01 4.89
N ALA A 52 18.24 5.24 5.67
CA ALA A 52 17.49 6.49 5.67
C ALA A 52 17.77 7.23 6.97
N ASP A 53 17.81 8.57 6.91
CA ASP A 53 17.88 9.42 8.10
C ASP A 53 16.54 9.33 8.87
N PRO A 54 16.53 8.72 10.08
CA PRO A 54 15.30 8.56 10.84
C PRO A 54 14.67 9.91 11.23
N GLY A 55 15.49 10.95 11.46
CA GLY A 55 15.03 12.27 11.90
C GLY A 55 14.26 13.01 10.81
N ALA A 56 14.77 12.96 9.58
CA ALA A 56 14.10 13.55 8.41
C ALA A 56 12.77 12.84 8.11
N PHE A 57 12.73 11.51 8.22
CA PHE A 57 11.52 10.74 7.96
C PHE A 57 10.43 10.97 9.02
N ALA A 58 10.79 10.97 10.31
CA ALA A 58 9.82 11.10 11.41
C ALA A 58 9.07 12.43 11.38
N GLN A 59 9.68 13.49 10.85
CA GLN A 59 9.06 14.82 10.72
C GLN A 59 8.30 15.03 9.41
N GLY A 60 8.46 14.13 8.43
CA GLY A 60 7.86 14.24 7.10
C GLY A 60 6.44 13.69 7.03
N THR A 61 5.60 14.31 6.22
CA THR A 61 4.35 13.71 5.73
C THR A 61 4.53 13.44 4.24
N PHE A 62 4.37 12.19 3.82
CA PHE A 62 4.58 11.76 2.44
C PHE A 62 3.32 11.11 1.87
N ASP A 63 3.07 11.33 0.58
CA ASP A 63 2.05 10.62 -0.18
C ASP A 63 2.46 9.15 -0.39
N ILE A 64 3.76 8.91 -0.60
CA ILE A 64 4.39 7.60 -0.73
C ILE A 64 5.47 7.47 0.36
N ASP A 65 5.26 6.60 1.34
CA ASP A 65 6.15 6.46 2.49
C ASP A 65 7.41 5.63 2.20
N PHE A 66 7.35 4.69 1.24
CA PHE A 66 8.51 3.89 0.86
C PHE A 66 8.41 3.35 -0.55
N HIS A 67 9.53 2.87 -1.08
CA HIS A 67 9.57 2.18 -2.37
C HIS A 67 10.53 0.99 -2.36
N CYS A 68 10.12 -0.09 -3.03
CA CYS A 68 10.85 -1.33 -3.23
C CYS A 68 10.89 -1.63 -4.74
N MET A 69 12.10 -1.73 -5.29
CA MET A 69 12.33 -2.01 -6.71
C MET A 69 12.99 -3.38 -6.85
N SER A 70 12.68 -4.12 -7.92
CA SER A 70 13.25 -5.45 -8.13
C SER A 70 14.78 -5.46 -8.13
N TYR A 71 15.39 -4.39 -8.63
CA TYR A 71 16.84 -4.21 -8.63
C TYR A 71 17.43 -4.10 -7.21
N ASP A 72 16.68 -3.53 -6.26
CA ASP A 72 17.12 -3.40 -4.87
C ASP A 72 16.96 -4.72 -4.12
N VAL A 73 15.89 -5.45 -4.42
CA VAL A 73 15.57 -6.72 -3.74
C VAL A 73 16.32 -7.90 -4.35
N GLY A 74 16.68 -7.81 -5.64
CA GLY A 74 17.31 -8.88 -6.42
C GLY A 74 16.33 -9.90 -6.99
N VAL A 75 15.01 -9.64 -6.91
CA VAL A 75 13.95 -10.46 -7.49
C VAL A 75 12.81 -9.62 -8.02
N GLU A 76 12.04 -10.19 -8.93
CA GLU A 76 10.84 -9.59 -9.51
C GLU A 76 9.56 -10.24 -8.98
N LYS A 77 8.45 -9.51 -9.01
CA LYS A 77 7.11 -10.10 -8.87
C LYS A 77 6.93 -11.23 -9.91
N PRO A 78 6.34 -12.38 -9.56
CA PRO A 78 5.60 -12.67 -8.33
C PRO A 78 6.42 -13.22 -7.15
N ASP A 79 7.76 -13.16 -7.17
CA ASP A 79 8.55 -13.71 -6.05
C ASP A 79 8.22 -12.99 -4.74
N LYS A 80 7.67 -13.72 -3.76
CA LYS A 80 7.22 -13.21 -2.46
C LYS A 80 8.29 -12.42 -1.69
N ARG A 81 9.58 -12.59 -1.99
CA ARG A 81 10.66 -11.83 -1.34
C ARG A 81 10.54 -10.32 -1.60
N ILE A 82 9.97 -9.89 -2.72
CA ILE A 82 9.73 -8.45 -2.98
C ILE A 82 8.63 -7.86 -2.09
N PHE A 83 7.65 -8.66 -1.71
CA PHE A 83 6.62 -8.28 -0.72
C PHE A 83 7.18 -8.32 0.71
N ALA A 84 8.02 -9.30 1.03
CA ALA A 84 8.72 -9.35 2.32
C ALA A 84 9.69 -8.16 2.52
N ALA A 85 10.27 -7.65 1.43
CA ALA A 85 11.05 -6.41 1.45
C ALA A 85 10.16 -5.22 1.84
N ALA A 86 8.98 -5.09 1.24
CA ALA A 86 8.00 -4.06 1.60
C ALA A 86 7.53 -4.17 3.06
N ASP A 87 7.32 -5.38 3.56
CA ASP A 87 7.02 -5.63 4.97
C ASP A 87 8.13 -5.13 5.91
N SER A 88 9.39 -5.34 5.52
CA SER A 88 10.54 -4.83 6.28
C SER A 88 10.57 -3.30 6.29
N MET A 89 10.14 -2.65 5.21
CA MET A 89 10.01 -1.19 5.16
C MET A 89 8.89 -0.69 6.09
N LEU A 90 7.75 -1.37 6.14
CA LEU A 90 6.69 -1.06 7.10
C LEU A 90 7.20 -1.14 8.55
N GLN A 91 7.97 -2.18 8.90
CA GLN A 91 8.54 -2.29 10.25
C GLN A 91 9.50 -1.12 10.57
N ARG A 92 10.32 -0.70 9.60
CA ARG A 92 11.18 0.49 9.76
C ARG A 92 10.36 1.75 10.03
N ILE A 93 9.27 1.96 9.28
CA ILE A 93 8.37 3.11 9.46
C ILE A 93 7.72 3.09 10.85
N ILE A 94 7.26 1.93 11.30
CA ILE A 94 6.66 1.77 12.64
C ILE A 94 7.68 2.15 13.71
N ALA A 95 8.91 1.62 13.62
CA ALA A 95 9.98 1.94 14.57
C ALA A 95 10.33 3.43 14.59
N MET A 96 10.53 4.04 13.41
CA MET A 96 10.85 5.47 13.28
C MET A 96 9.76 6.39 13.84
N ARG A 97 8.48 5.97 13.75
CA ARG A 97 7.34 6.74 14.29
C ARG A 97 7.11 6.48 15.78
N GLN A 98 7.38 5.26 16.29
CA GLN A 98 7.23 4.91 17.70
C GLN A 98 8.27 5.58 18.60
N ASP A 99 9.52 5.74 18.13
CA ASP A 99 10.55 6.47 18.87
C ASP A 99 10.17 7.94 19.14
N HIS A 100 9.24 8.51 18.35
CA HIS A 100 8.75 9.88 18.51
C HIS A 100 7.49 9.99 19.40
N ASP A 101 6.72 8.91 19.53
CA ASP A 101 5.47 8.84 20.33
C ASP A 101 5.72 8.12 21.67
N SER A 102 6.63 8.63 22.49
CA SER A 102 6.90 8.05 23.82
C SER A 102 5.87 8.50 24.86
N ALA A 103 4.83 7.70 25.08
CA ALA A 103 4.24 7.30 26.37
C ALA A 103 2.75 6.92 26.20
N ASP A 104 2.41 5.73 26.71
CA ASP A 104 1.05 5.28 27.03
C ASP A 104 0.21 4.68 25.89
N SER A 105 0.36 3.37 25.66
CA SER A 105 -0.77 2.45 25.42
C SER A 105 -0.26 1.00 25.38
N GLY A 106 -0.85 0.14 26.19
CA GLY A 106 -0.38 -1.22 26.43
C GLY A 106 -0.25 -2.10 25.19
N TRP A 107 0.93 -2.72 25.05
CA TRP A 107 1.26 -4.06 24.51
C TRP A 107 0.28 -4.78 23.55
N HIS A 108 -0.32 -4.06 22.60
CA HIS A 108 -0.86 -4.67 21.39
C HIS A 108 -0.09 -4.10 20.21
N SER A 109 0.73 -4.94 19.57
CA SER A 109 1.28 -4.61 18.27
C SER A 109 0.09 -4.33 17.34
N PRO A 110 -0.02 -3.13 16.72
CA PRO A 110 -1.16 -2.82 15.87
C PRO A 110 -1.27 -3.85 14.76
N HIS A 111 -2.47 -4.40 14.56
CA HIS A 111 -2.76 -5.28 13.43
C HIS A 111 -2.73 -4.44 12.15
N TRP A 112 -1.73 -4.67 11.30
CA TRP A 112 -1.61 -4.04 9.99
C TRP A 112 -2.18 -4.97 8.92
N GLN A 113 -3.28 -4.53 8.30
CA GLN A 113 -3.76 -5.16 7.08
C GLN A 113 -2.88 -4.75 5.90
N ARG A 114 -2.56 -5.71 5.05
CA ARG A 114 -1.69 -5.51 3.89
C ARG A 114 -2.52 -5.68 2.64
N VAL A 115 -2.65 -4.60 1.87
CA VAL A 115 -3.38 -4.60 0.61
C VAL A 115 -2.39 -4.33 -0.51
N TYR A 116 -2.40 -5.15 -1.55
CA TYR A 116 -1.63 -4.90 -2.76
C TYR A 116 -2.56 -4.58 -3.92
N VAL A 117 -2.31 -3.48 -4.61
CA VAL A 117 -3.08 -3.07 -5.80
C VAL A 117 -2.16 -3.17 -7.02
N GLY A 118 -2.57 -3.95 -8.01
CA GLY A 118 -1.82 -4.14 -9.25
C GLY A 118 -2.73 -4.56 -10.41
N ASP A 119 -2.24 -4.41 -11.62
CA ASP A 119 -2.98 -4.61 -12.87
C ASP A 119 -2.69 -5.96 -13.54
N GLU A 120 -1.60 -6.65 -13.17
CA GLU A 120 -1.19 -7.89 -13.80
C GLU A 120 -1.45 -9.11 -12.90
N HIS A 121 -2.45 -9.93 -13.22
CA HIS A 121 -2.82 -11.10 -12.41
C HIS A 121 -1.62 -12.02 -12.08
N ALA A 122 -0.81 -12.37 -13.08
CA ALA A 122 0.29 -13.33 -12.94
C ALA A 122 1.44 -12.84 -12.03
N LYS A 123 1.61 -11.53 -11.88
CA LYS A 123 2.69 -10.94 -11.08
C LYS A 123 2.17 -10.36 -9.77
N ASP A 124 1.10 -9.60 -9.85
CA ASP A 124 0.59 -8.79 -8.75
C ASP A 124 -0.28 -9.62 -7.82
N ILE A 125 -1.31 -10.25 -8.39
CA ILE A 125 -2.30 -11.00 -7.61
C ILE A 125 -1.67 -12.27 -7.05
N VAL A 126 -1.00 -13.05 -7.91
CA VAL A 126 -0.29 -14.26 -7.46
C VAL A 126 0.80 -13.92 -6.43
N GLY A 127 1.60 -12.88 -6.69
CA GLY A 127 2.66 -12.48 -5.76
C GLY A 127 2.15 -12.02 -4.40
N ALA A 128 1.05 -11.26 -4.39
CA ALA A 128 0.39 -10.83 -3.16
C ALA A 128 -0.20 -12.01 -2.37
N LEU A 129 -0.91 -12.92 -3.05
CA LEU A 129 -1.46 -14.13 -2.42
C LEU A 129 -0.36 -15.00 -1.80
N ASP A 130 0.72 -15.25 -2.54
CA ASP A 130 1.85 -16.06 -2.07
C ASP A 130 2.61 -15.40 -0.90
N ALA A 131 2.50 -14.08 -0.78
CA ALA A 131 3.03 -13.30 0.34
C ALA A 131 2.05 -13.17 1.52
N GLY A 132 0.80 -13.62 1.39
CA GLY A 132 -0.26 -13.46 2.40
C GLY A 132 -0.81 -12.04 2.50
N TRP A 133 -0.74 -11.26 1.42
CA TRP A 133 -1.32 -9.93 1.29
C TRP A 133 -2.68 -10.02 0.61
N ASN A 134 -3.59 -9.11 0.94
CA ASN A 134 -4.93 -9.00 0.36
C ASN A 134 -4.84 -8.33 -1.03
N PRO A 135 -5.10 -9.05 -2.13
CA PRO A 135 -4.89 -8.52 -3.48
C PRO A 135 -6.14 -7.78 -4.01
N VAL A 136 -5.90 -6.63 -4.64
CA VAL A 136 -6.90 -5.88 -5.41
C VAL A 136 -6.41 -5.76 -6.84
N LEU A 137 -7.15 -6.36 -7.77
CA LEU A 137 -6.89 -6.24 -9.20
C LEU A 137 -7.42 -4.90 -9.73
N LEU A 138 -6.54 -4.12 -10.34
CA LEU A 138 -6.89 -2.92 -11.08
C LEU A 138 -7.35 -3.31 -12.49
N ASP A 139 -8.64 -3.59 -12.63
CA ASP A 139 -9.28 -4.08 -13.86
C ASP A 139 -9.91 -2.92 -14.66
N THR A 140 -9.06 -2.09 -15.27
CA THR A 140 -9.51 -0.88 -16.01
C THR A 140 -10.35 -1.20 -17.24
N ASP A 141 -10.13 -2.35 -17.88
CA ASP A 141 -10.85 -2.79 -19.07
C ASP A 141 -12.09 -3.64 -18.73
N ASN A 142 -12.36 -3.87 -17.45
CA ASN A 142 -13.42 -4.74 -16.94
C ASN A 142 -13.41 -6.15 -17.57
N GLY A 143 -12.22 -6.71 -17.77
CA GLY A 143 -12.01 -8.00 -18.42
C GLY A 143 -11.91 -9.17 -17.44
N ALA A 144 -11.82 -8.90 -16.13
CA ALA A 144 -11.71 -9.93 -15.11
C ALA A 144 -13.09 -10.37 -14.62
N ASP A 145 -13.71 -11.28 -15.37
CA ASP A 145 -14.98 -11.91 -15.00
C ASP A 145 -14.83 -12.80 -13.75
N GLY A 146 -15.85 -12.82 -12.90
CA GLY A 146 -15.89 -13.69 -11.71
C GLY A 146 -15.09 -13.20 -10.50
N ILE A 147 -14.45 -12.03 -10.59
CA ILE A 147 -13.85 -11.34 -9.44
C ILE A 147 -14.81 -10.24 -8.97
N VAL A 148 -15.09 -10.22 -7.67
CA VAL A 148 -15.99 -9.24 -7.04
C VAL A 148 -15.41 -7.84 -7.15
N ASP A 149 -16.19 -6.87 -7.65
CA ASP A 149 -15.83 -5.46 -7.59
C ASP A 149 -16.06 -4.93 -6.17
N VAL A 150 -15.05 -4.26 -5.62
CA VAL A 150 -15.09 -3.66 -4.28
C VAL A 150 -16.28 -2.72 -4.06
N ASN A 151 -16.76 -2.06 -5.12
CA ASN A 151 -17.89 -1.12 -5.06
C ASN A 151 -19.25 -1.80 -5.14
N GLU A 152 -19.30 -3.05 -5.59
CA GLU A 152 -20.54 -3.86 -5.66
C GLU A 152 -20.75 -4.67 -4.38
N HIS A 153 -19.72 -4.77 -3.52
CA HIS A 153 -19.77 -5.50 -2.26
C HIS A 153 -20.30 -4.62 -1.11
N SER A 154 -21.12 -5.20 -0.24
CA SER A 154 -21.68 -4.51 0.94
C SER A 154 -20.76 -4.54 2.17
N ALA A 155 -19.51 -4.99 2.03
CA ALA A 155 -18.58 -5.09 3.15
C ALA A 155 -18.23 -3.70 3.70
N GLU A 156 -18.26 -3.57 5.02
CA GLU A 156 -17.91 -2.33 5.70
C GLU A 156 -16.42 -2.26 6.05
N THR A 157 -15.73 -3.39 6.08
CA THR A 157 -14.31 -3.46 6.41
C THR A 157 -13.53 -4.30 5.40
N LEU A 158 -12.21 -4.11 5.38
CA LEU A 158 -11.30 -4.96 4.60
C LEU A 158 -11.30 -6.41 5.13
N ASP A 159 -11.49 -6.63 6.43
CA ASP A 159 -11.52 -7.99 6.99
C ASP A 159 -12.73 -8.74 6.42
N ASP A 160 -13.93 -8.17 6.51
CA ASP A 160 -15.15 -8.79 5.96
C ASP A 160 -15.03 -9.05 4.45
N LEU A 161 -14.44 -8.11 3.71
CA LEU A 161 -14.27 -8.23 2.27
C LEU A 161 -13.38 -9.42 1.90
N PHE A 162 -12.25 -9.60 2.61
CA PHE A 162 -11.26 -10.64 2.32
C PHE A 162 -11.48 -11.96 3.07
N GLU A 163 -12.40 -12.01 4.04
CA GLU A 163 -12.92 -13.27 4.60
C GLU A 163 -13.72 -14.05 3.55
N GLU A 164 -14.50 -13.36 2.72
CA GLU A 164 -15.35 -13.97 1.70
C GLU A 164 -14.67 -14.08 0.33
N ASN A 165 -13.65 -13.24 0.07
CA ASN A 165 -13.03 -13.13 -1.23
C ASN A 165 -11.51 -13.22 -1.15
N SER A 166 -10.92 -14.21 -1.83
CA SER A 166 -9.46 -14.31 -1.94
C SER A 166 -8.83 -13.18 -2.77
N VAL A 167 -9.59 -12.60 -3.70
CA VAL A 167 -9.19 -11.50 -4.57
C VAL A 167 -10.42 -10.64 -4.83
N VAL A 168 -10.25 -9.32 -4.86
CA VAL A 168 -11.27 -8.38 -5.33
C VAL A 168 -10.71 -7.54 -6.46
N LYS A 169 -11.59 -6.84 -7.19
CA LYS A 169 -11.19 -5.92 -8.26
C LYS A 169 -11.73 -4.52 -8.04
N THR A 170 -11.15 -3.59 -8.77
CA THR A 170 -11.63 -2.23 -8.90
C THR A 170 -11.25 -1.70 -10.28
N SER A 171 -12.09 -0.88 -10.87
CA SER A 171 -11.80 -0.23 -12.15
C SER A 171 -10.90 1.00 -12.03
N SER A 172 -10.69 1.54 -10.82
CA SER A 172 -9.83 2.71 -10.60
C SER A 172 -9.35 2.85 -9.15
N ILE A 173 -8.21 3.53 -8.96
CA ILE A 173 -7.68 3.89 -7.63
C ILE A 173 -8.63 4.85 -6.90
N GLU A 174 -9.33 5.71 -7.65
CA GLU A 174 -10.37 6.61 -7.16
C GLU A 174 -11.49 5.83 -6.45
N ASN A 175 -12.03 4.80 -7.12
CA ASN A 175 -13.10 3.98 -6.57
C ASN A 175 -12.64 3.24 -5.32
N LEU A 176 -11.46 2.63 -5.36
CA LEU A 176 -10.88 1.98 -4.17
C LEU A 176 -10.71 2.97 -3.00
N THR A 177 -10.23 4.18 -3.28
CA THR A 177 -10.05 5.23 -2.25
C THR A 177 -11.40 5.68 -1.67
N SER A 178 -12.41 5.85 -2.51
CA SER A 178 -13.78 6.18 -2.10
C SER A 178 -14.33 5.11 -1.15
N TRP A 179 -14.19 3.84 -1.52
CA TRP A 179 -14.60 2.71 -0.67
C TRP A 179 -13.83 2.66 0.66
N LEU A 180 -12.50 2.79 0.62
CA LEU A 180 -11.65 2.77 1.81
C LEU A 180 -11.96 3.92 2.79
N THR A 181 -12.44 5.05 2.30
CA THR A 181 -12.77 6.23 3.11
C THR A 181 -14.24 6.32 3.49
N GLY A 182 -15.08 5.36 3.05
CA GLY A 182 -16.53 5.37 3.27
C GLY A 182 -17.24 6.53 2.58
N ARG A 183 -16.64 7.08 1.51
CA ARG A 183 -17.19 8.19 0.72
C ARG A 183 -17.86 7.63 -0.53
N SER A 184 -18.97 6.90 -0.36
CA SER A 184 -19.84 6.46 -1.46
C SER A 184 -20.94 7.47 -1.75
#